data_AF-A0ABC8V451-F1
#
_entry.id   AF-A0ABC8V451-F1
#
_cell.length_a   1.000
_cell.length_b   1.000
_cell.length_c   1.000
_cell.angle_alpha   90.00
_cell.angle_beta   90.00
_cell.angle_gamma   90.00
#
_symmetry.space_group_name_H-M   'P 1'
#
loop_
_entity.id
_entity.type
_entity.pdbx_description
1 polymer ?
#
loop_
_entity_poly.entity_id
_entity_poly.type
_entity_poly.pdbx_seq_one_letter_code
_entity_poly.pdbx_strand_id
1 'polypeptide(L)'
;MGDGWRLDFSHTHFDSYSPPDFYTKVYIIGVPADAAKKKTTTIEDDWAPVWDEEFTFPLTVPELALLRIEVRDYDSSEKDDFGGQTCLPVSELRTGIRSIPLYDKKGEKLKSVKLLMRFQFV
;
A
#
# COMPACT_ATOMS: atom_id res chain seq x y z
N MET A 1 7.67 3.08 4.08
CA MET A 1 8.56 1.91 3.86
C MET A 1 7.72 0.66 3.85
N GLY A 2 8.05 -0.32 3.02
CA GLY A 2 7.53 -1.69 3.12
C GLY A 2 8.65 -2.71 3.32
N ASP A 3 8.33 -3.88 3.87
CA ASP A 3 9.26 -5.01 3.97
C ASP A 3 8.46 -6.33 4.09
N GLY A 4 9.15 -7.45 3.88
CA GLY A 4 8.64 -8.81 4.11
C GLY A 4 8.31 -9.60 2.85
N TRP A 5 8.28 -8.98 1.66
CA TRP A 5 7.94 -9.67 0.41
C TRP A 5 8.89 -10.82 0.07
N ARG A 6 10.19 -10.62 0.26
CA ARG A 6 11.22 -11.66 0.05
C ARG A 6 11.05 -12.92 0.93
N LEU A 7 10.25 -12.84 2.00
CA LEU A 7 10.00 -13.95 2.92
C LEU A 7 8.71 -14.71 2.56
N ASP A 8 7.75 -14.03 1.94
CA ASP A 8 6.42 -14.58 1.65
C ASP A 8 6.26 -15.01 0.18
N PHE A 9 7.07 -14.45 -0.73
CA PHE A 9 7.03 -14.71 -2.17
C PHE A 9 8.35 -15.29 -2.67
N SER A 10 8.29 -16.11 -3.73
CA SER A 10 9.49 -16.59 -4.43
C SER A 10 10.23 -15.43 -5.11
N HIS A 11 11.54 -15.57 -5.26
CA HIS A 11 12.38 -14.54 -5.92
C HIS A 11 11.93 -14.18 -7.34
N THR A 12 11.25 -15.10 -8.04
CA THR A 12 10.76 -14.88 -9.41
C THR A 12 9.27 -14.55 -9.47
N HIS A 13 8.65 -14.17 -8.34
CA HIS A 13 7.19 -13.96 -8.28
C HIS A 13 6.74 -12.70 -8.99
N PHE A 14 7.53 -11.63 -8.85
CA PHE A 14 7.26 -10.30 -9.40
C PHE A 14 8.02 -10.19 -10.72
N ASP A 15 9.34 -10.12 -10.64
CA ASP A 15 10.20 -10.18 -11.83
C ASP A 15 10.98 -11.48 -11.94
N SER A 16 11.19 -11.95 -13.16
CA SER A 16 11.93 -13.20 -13.41
C SER A 16 13.45 -13.08 -13.18
N TYR A 17 14.01 -11.87 -13.37
CA TYR A 17 15.46 -11.66 -13.44
C TYR A 17 15.98 -10.51 -12.55
N SER A 18 15.09 -9.81 -11.87
CA SER A 18 15.38 -8.68 -10.99
C SER A 18 14.56 -8.77 -9.69
N PRO A 19 14.89 -7.97 -8.66
CA PRO A 19 13.95 -7.63 -7.60
C PRO A 19 12.76 -6.81 -8.15
N PRO A 20 11.67 -6.68 -7.38
CA PRO A 20 10.47 -5.95 -7.80
C PRO A 20 10.63 -4.43 -7.85
N ASP A 21 9.84 -3.82 -8.73
CA ASP A 21 9.64 -2.39 -8.94
C ASP A 21 8.39 -1.89 -8.21
N PHE A 22 8.47 -1.76 -6.89
CA PHE A 22 7.29 -1.50 -6.07
C PHE A 22 6.84 -0.04 -6.03
N TYR A 23 5.53 0.14 -6.14
CA TYR A 23 4.84 1.39 -5.87
C TYR A 23 3.53 1.15 -5.12
N THR A 24 3.02 2.20 -4.47
CA THR A 24 1.80 2.13 -3.66
C THR A 24 0.70 3.03 -4.21
N LYS A 25 -0.52 2.51 -4.34
CA LYS A 25 -1.75 3.29 -4.58
C LYS A 25 -2.46 3.50 -3.25
N VAL A 26 -2.78 4.75 -2.94
CA VAL A 26 -3.51 5.15 -1.73
C VAL A 26 -4.87 5.71 -2.15
N TYR A 27 -5.94 5.16 -1.58
CA TYR A 27 -7.31 5.55 -1.90
C TYR A 27 -8.06 5.96 -0.65
N ILE A 28 -8.89 6.97 -0.80
CA ILE A 28 -10.04 7.19 0.09
C ILE A 28 -11.28 6.66 -0.63
N ILE A 29 -11.97 5.72 0.01
CA ILE A 29 -13.24 5.18 -0.43
C ILE A 29 -14.30 5.65 0.54
N GLY A 30 -15.45 6.14 0.06
CA GLY A 30 -16.49 6.68 0.92
C GLY A 30 -17.53 7.45 0.10
N VAL A 31 -18.01 8.55 0.64
CA VAL A 31 -18.90 9.46 -0.11
C VAL A 31 -18.18 10.03 -1.35
N PRO A 32 -18.89 10.32 -2.45
CA PRO A 32 -18.26 10.82 -3.67
C PRO A 32 -17.43 12.10 -3.49
N ALA A 33 -17.78 12.95 -2.51
CA ALA A 33 -17.04 14.17 -2.20
C ALA A 33 -15.65 13.91 -1.61
N ASP A 34 -15.44 12.77 -0.94
CA ASP A 34 -14.20 12.41 -0.26
C ASP A 34 -13.35 11.42 -1.08
N ALA A 35 -13.95 10.81 -2.11
CA ALA A 35 -13.29 9.79 -2.91
C ALA A 35 -12.04 10.35 -3.61
N ALA A 36 -10.89 9.76 -3.31
CA ALA A 36 -9.60 10.24 -3.80
C ALA A 36 -8.65 9.08 -4.11
N LYS A 37 -7.70 9.32 -5.01
CA LYS A 37 -6.64 8.37 -5.37
C LYS A 37 -5.31 9.11 -5.53
N LYS A 38 -4.28 8.62 -4.86
CA LYS A 38 -2.87 9.05 -4.99
C LYS A 38 -2.01 7.82 -5.29
N LYS A 39 -0.83 8.03 -5.87
CA LYS A 39 0.16 6.98 -6.12
C LYS A 39 1.53 7.52 -5.71
N THR A 40 2.35 6.68 -5.11
CA THR A 40 3.78 6.98 -4.92
C THR A 40 4.53 6.90 -6.26
N THR A 41 5.74 7.41 -6.26
CA THR A 41 6.78 6.99 -7.19
C THR A 41 7.01 5.47 -7.12
N THR A 42 7.53 4.91 -8.21
CA THR A 42 8.00 3.53 -8.25
C THR A 42 9.45 3.51 -7.75
N ILE A 43 9.75 2.59 -6.83
CA ILE A 43 11.12 2.28 -6.42
C ILE A 43 11.51 1.01 -7.15
N GLU A 44 12.53 1.10 -8.00
CA GLU A 44 12.98 0.02 -8.86
C GLU A 44 13.94 -0.92 -8.12
N ASP A 45 13.93 -2.21 -8.48
CA ASP A 45 14.87 -3.24 -8.03
C ASP A 45 15.05 -3.36 -6.48
N ASP A 46 13.97 -3.22 -5.68
CA ASP A 46 14.07 -3.28 -4.21
C ASP A 46 12.93 -4.05 -3.52
N TRP A 47 13.29 -5.08 -2.75
CA TRP A 47 12.36 -5.86 -1.91
C TRP A 47 11.88 -5.14 -0.64
N ALA A 48 12.51 -4.02 -0.26
CA ALA A 48 12.20 -3.25 0.95
C ALA A 48 12.07 -1.74 0.67
N PRO A 49 11.15 -1.34 -0.23
CA PRO A 49 11.07 0.03 -0.75
C PRO A 49 10.79 1.07 0.34
N VAL A 50 11.50 2.19 0.26
CA VAL A 50 11.30 3.38 1.10
C VAL A 50 10.81 4.54 0.23
N TRP A 51 9.49 4.70 0.13
CA TRP A 51 8.91 5.79 -0.67
C TRP A 51 9.07 7.19 -0.03
N ASP A 52 8.97 7.29 1.31
CA ASP A 52 9.03 8.55 2.07
C ASP A 52 8.13 9.69 1.52
N GLU A 53 6.95 9.33 1.00
CA GLU A 53 5.97 10.27 0.45
C GLU A 53 4.80 10.50 1.41
N GLU A 54 4.33 11.75 1.49
CA GLU A 54 3.19 12.17 2.31
C GLU A 54 1.99 12.58 1.43
N PHE A 55 0.79 12.19 1.85
CA PHE A 55 -0.44 12.55 1.17
C PHE A 55 -1.47 13.11 2.16
N THR A 56 -2.09 14.23 1.77
CA THR A 56 -3.19 14.86 2.51
C THR A 56 -4.51 14.63 1.80
N PHE A 57 -5.53 14.24 2.58
CA PHE A 57 -6.89 14.00 2.11
C PHE A 57 -7.88 14.81 2.95
N PRO A 58 -8.51 15.86 2.40
CA PRO A 58 -9.61 16.52 3.09
C PRO A 58 -10.83 15.60 3.08
N LEU A 59 -11.45 15.38 4.25
CA LEU A 59 -12.63 14.53 4.41
C LEU A 59 -13.80 15.34 4.93
N THR A 60 -14.95 15.21 4.26
CA THR A 60 -16.22 15.83 4.65
C THR A 60 -17.02 14.93 5.59
N VAL A 61 -16.95 13.60 5.40
CA VAL A 61 -17.67 12.59 6.20
C VAL A 61 -16.70 11.45 6.60
N PRO A 62 -15.71 11.73 7.47
CA PRO A 62 -14.64 10.79 7.82
C PRO A 62 -15.14 9.47 8.44
N GLU A 63 -16.33 9.47 9.06
CA GLU A 63 -16.96 8.28 9.63
C GLU A 63 -17.41 7.24 8.58
N LEU A 64 -17.56 7.66 7.32
CA LEU A 64 -17.87 6.78 6.18
C LEU A 64 -16.65 6.53 5.28
N ALA A 65 -15.47 7.06 5.64
CA ALA A 65 -14.27 6.95 4.84
C ALA A 65 -13.44 5.70 5.21
N LEU A 66 -12.98 4.98 4.19
CA LEU A 66 -12.00 3.90 4.29
C LEU A 66 -10.71 4.32 3.58
N LEU A 67 -9.59 4.13 4.26
CA LEU A 67 -8.26 4.22 3.68
C LEU A 67 -7.87 2.86 3.10
N ARG A 68 -7.80 2.76 1.77
CA ARG A 68 -7.28 1.56 1.10
C ARG A 68 -5.88 1.83 0.58
N ILE A 69 -4.97 0.91 0.88
CA ILE A 69 -3.59 0.94 0.37
C ILE A 69 -3.37 -0.35 -0.43
N GLU A 70 -2.78 -0.22 -1.62
CA GLU A 70 -2.49 -1.33 -2.52
C GLU A 70 -1.06 -1.18 -3.04
N VAL A 71 -0.21 -2.15 -2.74
CA VAL A 71 1.15 -2.23 -3.30
C VAL A 71 1.11 -3.04 -4.57
N ARG A 72 1.82 -2.55 -5.58
CA ARG A 72 1.99 -3.23 -6.85
C ARG A 72 3.43 -3.17 -7.29
N ASP A 73 3.78 -4.17 -8.06
CA ASP A 73 4.99 -4.23 -8.85
C ASP A 73 4.70 -3.68 -10.24
N TYR A 74 5.55 -2.77 -10.73
CA TYR A 74 5.36 -2.15 -12.04
C TYR A 74 6.02 -3.00 -13.13
N ASP A 75 5.22 -3.45 -14.10
CA ASP A 75 5.74 -4.14 -15.28
C ASP A 75 5.45 -3.28 -16.51
N SER A 76 6.51 -2.92 -17.24
CA SER A 76 6.40 -2.10 -18.46
C SER A 76 5.74 -2.83 -19.65
N SER A 77 5.74 -4.16 -19.62
CA SER A 77 5.35 -5.05 -20.71
C SER A 77 4.06 -5.83 -20.44
N GLU A 78 3.74 -6.09 -19.16
CA GLU A 78 2.53 -6.77 -18.74
C GLU A 78 1.67 -5.91 -17.79
N LYS A 79 0.73 -6.55 -17.09
CA LYS A 79 -0.11 -5.90 -16.10
C LYS A 79 0.58 -5.97 -14.75
N ASP A 80 0.80 -4.81 -14.13
CA ASP A 80 1.33 -4.66 -12.78
C ASP A 80 0.86 -5.73 -11.79
N ASP A 81 1.82 -6.45 -11.25
CA ASP A 81 1.60 -7.53 -10.30
C ASP A 81 1.18 -7.01 -8.93
N PHE A 82 0.41 -7.84 -8.23
CA PHE A 82 -0.20 -7.45 -6.97
C PHE A 82 0.71 -7.84 -5.80
N GLY A 83 1.25 -6.84 -5.11
CA GLY A 83 2.12 -7.03 -3.95
C GLY A 83 1.37 -7.16 -2.61
N GLY A 84 0.11 -6.76 -2.55
CA GLY A 84 -0.70 -6.84 -1.33
C GLY A 84 -1.58 -5.61 -1.14
N GLN A 85 -2.59 -5.74 -0.28
CA GLN A 85 -3.47 -4.62 0.06
C GLN A 85 -3.85 -4.60 1.54
N THR A 86 -4.39 -3.46 1.97
CA THR A 86 -5.13 -3.32 3.23
C THR A 86 -6.23 -2.28 3.04
N CYS A 87 -7.29 -2.37 3.85
CA CYS A 87 -8.40 -1.43 3.82
C CYS A 87 -8.85 -1.18 5.27
N LEU A 88 -8.70 0.06 5.73
CA LEU A 88 -8.86 0.44 7.13
C LEU A 88 -9.90 1.56 7.26
N PRO A 89 -10.88 1.45 8.16
CA PRO A 89 -11.76 2.58 8.48
C PRO A 89 -10.94 3.76 9.00
N VAL A 90 -11.16 4.96 8.45
CA VAL A 90 -10.42 6.16 8.87
C VAL A 90 -10.67 6.45 10.36
N SER A 91 -11.89 6.20 10.84
CA SER A 91 -12.28 6.34 12.24
C SER A 91 -11.51 5.45 13.23
N GLU A 92 -10.91 4.35 12.75
CA GLU A 92 -10.14 3.41 13.58
C GLU A 92 -8.63 3.66 13.54
N LEU A 93 -8.17 4.56 12.65
CA LEU A 93 -6.77 4.89 12.54
C LEU A 93 -6.29 5.69 13.76
N ARG A 94 -5.06 5.39 14.18
CA ARG A 94 -4.41 6.08 15.31
C ARG A 94 -3.20 6.86 14.83
N THR A 95 -3.10 8.13 15.23
CA THR A 95 -1.97 9.03 14.97
C THR A 95 -0.62 8.40 15.30
N GLY A 96 0.43 8.83 14.59
CA GLY A 96 1.81 8.38 14.78
C GLY A 96 2.22 7.29 13.80
N ILE A 97 3.37 6.68 14.06
CA ILE A 97 3.94 5.63 13.21
C ILE A 97 3.29 4.28 13.55
N ARG A 98 2.79 3.58 12.53
CA ARG A 98 2.10 2.29 12.63
C ARG A 98 2.68 1.31 11.63
N SER A 99 2.78 0.06 12.05
CA SER A 99 3.06 -1.07 11.16
C SER A 99 1.75 -1.70 10.72
N ILE A 100 1.48 -1.69 9.42
CA ILE A 100 0.22 -2.10 8.81
C ILE A 100 0.45 -3.39 8.02
N PRO A 101 -0.18 -4.52 8.37
CA PRO A 101 -0.04 -5.75 7.60
C PRO A 101 -0.76 -5.64 6.25
N LEU A 102 -0.23 -6.35 5.25
CA LEU A 102 -0.89 -6.52 3.96
C LEU A 102 -1.53 -7.91 3.82
N TYR A 103 -2.48 -7.99 2.90
CA TYR A 103 -3.30 -9.16 2.61
C TYR A 103 -3.25 -9.46 1.11
N ASP A 104 -3.39 -10.73 0.76
CA ASP A 104 -3.40 -11.19 -0.62
C ASP A 104 -4.74 -10.88 -1.34
N LYS A 105 -4.90 -11.36 -2.58
CA LYS A 105 -6.14 -11.17 -3.36
C LYS A 105 -7.36 -11.87 -2.75
N LYS A 106 -7.16 -12.91 -1.93
CA LYS A 106 -8.22 -13.65 -1.24
C LYS A 106 -8.59 -13.04 0.11
N GLY A 107 -7.82 -12.05 0.57
CA GLY A 107 -7.96 -11.46 1.90
C GLY A 107 -7.25 -12.26 2.99
N GLU A 108 -6.34 -13.17 2.61
CA GLU A 108 -5.49 -13.89 3.55
C GLU A 108 -4.29 -13.01 3.93
N LYS A 109 -3.97 -12.99 5.22
CA LYS A 109 -2.89 -12.16 5.75
C LYS A 109 -1.53 -12.68 5.26
N LEU A 110 -0.74 -11.81 4.64
CA LEU A 110 0.67 -12.08 4.35
C LEU A 110 1.44 -12.13 5.67
N LYS A 111 2.24 -13.18 5.86
CA LYS A 111 2.85 -13.50 7.16
C LYS A 111 3.86 -12.44 7.59
N SER A 112 4.66 -11.99 6.64
CA SER A 112 5.80 -11.12 6.86
C SER A 112 5.58 -9.72 6.32
N VAL A 113 4.75 -9.56 5.28
CA VAL A 113 4.59 -8.28 4.57
C VAL A 113 3.89 -7.21 5.41
N LYS A 114 4.56 -6.07 5.59
CA LYS A 114 4.04 -4.91 6.33
C LYS A 114 4.50 -3.59 5.71
N LEU A 115 3.67 -2.57 5.89
CA LEU A 115 4.01 -1.18 5.62
C LEU A 115 4.24 -0.42 6.93
N LEU A 116 5.30 0.38 6.99
CA LEU A 116 5.50 1.38 8.02
C LEU A 116 4.96 2.72 7.50
N MET A 117 3.94 3.24 8.17
CA MET A 117 3.21 4.45 7.78
C MET A 117 3.04 5.40 8.97
N ARG A 118 3.03 6.71 8.73
CA ARG A 118 2.68 7.71 9.73
C ARG A 118 1.29 8.28 9.43
N PHE A 119 0.42 8.33 10.43
CA PHE A 119 -0.88 8.97 10.34
C PHE A 119 -0.92 10.26 11.16
N GLN A 120 -1.53 11.31 10.61
CA GLN A 120 -1.76 12.59 11.25
C GLN A 120 -3.19 13.05 10.94
N PHE A 121 -3.92 13.49 11.97
CA PHE A 121 -5.26 14.08 11.86
C PHE A 121 -5.14 15.51 12.37
N VAL A 122 -5.59 16.47 11.56
CA VAL A 122 -5.52 17.91 11.81
C VAL A 122 -6.93 18.47 11.85
#